data_AF-A0A3B8Y3W2-F1
#
_entry.id   AF-A0A3B8Y3W2-F1
#
_cell.length_a   1.000
_cell.length_b   1.000
_cell.length_c   1.000
_cell.angle_alpha   90.00
_cell.angle_beta   90.00
_cell.angle_gamma   90.00
#
_symmetry.space_group_name_H-M   'P 1'
#
loop_
_entity.id
_entity.type
_entity.pdbx_description
1 polymer ?
#
loop_
_entity_poly.entity_id
_entity_poly.type
_entity_poly.pdbx_seq_one_letter_code
_entity_poly.pdbx_strand_id
1 'polypeptide(L)'
;MKVMTPSKAIMSKRSLSCSPEGIVQARQAIAAKGWTQEELASAVGLSSRQSIWKFLTGRPIKRQIFQEICFTLQLNLEEIVNLQDYQSQSPNPLNIAKNSGIEAWVDTMRDQLRDLIINQCNKLQSCFNLTQPSLGQVYVGVNLLTKPQHQIWYQINTS
;
A
#
# COMPACT_ATOMS: atom_id res chain seq x y z
N MET A 1 37.16 -25.74 8.10
CA MET A 1 36.10 -24.83 8.58
C MET A 1 35.69 -23.91 7.45
N LYS A 2 34.50 -24.08 6.86
CA LYS A 2 34.00 -23.25 5.76
C LYS A 2 32.93 -22.34 6.33
N VAL A 3 33.19 -21.04 6.29
CA VAL A 3 32.34 -20.00 6.87
C VAL A 3 31.04 -19.92 6.07
N MET A 4 29.93 -20.30 6.70
CA MET A 4 28.58 -20.12 6.15
C MET A 4 28.19 -18.65 6.35
N THR A 5 28.30 -17.85 5.30
CA THR A 5 27.73 -16.50 5.30
C THR A 5 26.20 -16.60 5.18
N PRO A 6 25.42 -15.80 5.92
CA PRO A 6 23.97 -15.85 5.86
C PRO A 6 23.49 -15.38 4.49
N SER A 7 22.72 -16.25 3.83
CA SER A 7 22.00 -15.95 2.59
C SER A 7 21.08 -14.76 2.83
N LYS A 8 21.44 -13.61 2.25
CA LYS A 8 20.61 -12.41 2.18
C LYS A 8 19.29 -12.82 1.52
N ALA A 9 18.23 -12.96 2.31
CA ALA A 9 16.89 -13.22 1.80
C ALA A 9 16.50 -12.06 0.87
N ILE A 10 16.67 -12.26 -0.42
CA ILE A 10 16.21 -11.35 -1.46
C ILE A 10 14.69 -11.46 -1.47
N MET A 11 14.02 -10.51 -0.81
CA MET A 11 12.59 -10.26 -1.03
C MET A 11 12.33 -10.26 -2.54
N SER A 12 11.36 -11.08 -2.93
CA SER A 12 11.04 -11.53 -4.29
C SER A 12 11.26 -10.47 -5.37
N LYS A 13 12.37 -10.61 -6.13
CA LYS A 13 12.64 -9.92 -7.40
C LYS A 13 11.68 -10.40 -8.52
N ARG A 14 10.37 -10.50 -8.27
CA ARG A 14 9.41 -10.98 -9.28
C ARG A 14 8.97 -9.81 -10.14
N SER A 15 9.09 -9.97 -11.45
CA SER A 15 8.65 -9.01 -12.44
C SER A 15 7.15 -9.12 -12.71
N LEU A 16 6.54 -8.05 -13.19
CA LEU A 16 5.15 -7.97 -13.62
C LEU A 16 5.07 -7.49 -15.07
N SER A 17 4.12 -8.05 -15.82
CA SER A 17 3.75 -7.60 -17.16
C SER A 17 2.30 -7.11 -17.20
N CYS A 18 1.98 -6.25 -18.16
CA CYS A 18 0.60 -5.83 -18.43
C CYS A 18 -0.15 -6.89 -19.24
N SER A 19 -1.45 -7.03 -18.98
CA SER A 19 -2.39 -7.69 -19.88
C SER A 19 -2.56 -6.86 -21.17
N PRO A 20 -3.03 -7.47 -22.27
CA PRO A 20 -3.36 -6.76 -23.50
C PRO A 20 -4.32 -5.58 -23.27
N GLU A 21 -5.35 -5.79 -22.44
CA GLU A 21 -6.34 -4.79 -22.05
C GLU A 21 -5.69 -3.67 -21.23
N GLY A 22 -4.82 -4.04 -20.28
CA GLY A 22 -4.08 -3.11 -19.45
C GLY A 22 -3.14 -2.19 -20.25
N ILE A 23 -2.54 -2.70 -21.34
CA ILE A 23 -1.74 -1.88 -22.26
C ILE A 23 -2.60 -0.80 -22.91
N VAL A 24 -3.81 -1.14 -23.34
CA VAL A 24 -4.74 -0.20 -23.98
C VAL A 24 -5.16 0.88 -22.98
N GLN A 25 -5.56 0.48 -21.77
CA GLN A 25 -5.91 1.41 -20.70
C GLN A 25 -4.75 2.34 -20.33
N ALA A 26 -3.54 1.80 -20.19
CA ALA A 26 -2.35 2.59 -19.91
C ALA A 26 -2.08 3.64 -21.00
N ARG A 27 -2.23 3.27 -22.28
CA ARG A 27 -2.05 4.22 -23.40
C ARG A 27 -3.12 5.31 -23.39
N GLN A 28 -4.37 4.96 -23.08
CA GLN A 28 -5.44 5.94 -22.94
C GLN A 28 -5.20 6.90 -21.78
N ALA A 29 -4.75 6.41 -20.62
CA ALA A 29 -4.43 7.25 -19.46
C ALA A 29 -3.27 8.21 -19.75
N ILE A 30 -2.23 7.76 -20.45
CA ILE A 30 -1.11 8.61 -20.89
C ILE A 30 -1.60 9.69 -21.86
N ALA A 31 -2.42 9.31 -22.86
CA ALA A 31 -2.97 10.25 -23.83
C ALA A 31 -3.92 11.27 -23.18
N ALA A 32 -4.74 10.85 -22.21
CA ALA A 32 -5.64 11.73 -21.45
C ALA A 32 -4.88 12.80 -20.65
N LYS A 33 -3.67 12.48 -20.18
CA LYS A 33 -2.77 13.44 -19.52
C LYS A 33 -1.94 14.27 -20.49
N GLY A 34 -2.00 13.98 -21.79
CA GLY A 34 -1.16 14.62 -22.81
C GLY A 34 0.34 14.29 -22.66
N TRP A 35 0.67 13.17 -22.01
CA TRP A 35 2.05 12.83 -21.70
C TRP A 35 2.72 11.99 -22.78
N THR A 36 4.01 12.17 -22.91
CA THR A 36 4.94 11.31 -23.65
C THR A 36 5.52 10.22 -22.72
N GLN A 37 6.18 9.22 -23.31
CA GLN A 37 6.89 8.21 -22.52
C GLN A 37 8.05 8.80 -21.70
N GLU A 38 8.62 9.92 -22.13
CA GLU A 38 9.68 10.61 -21.39
C GLU A 38 9.14 11.31 -20.16
N GLU A 39 8.05 12.06 -20.31
CA GLU A 39 7.41 12.76 -19.19
C GLU A 39 6.91 11.77 -18.14
N LEU A 40 6.36 10.63 -18.56
CA LEU A 40 6.00 9.57 -17.63
C LEU A 40 7.23 8.96 -16.93
N ALA A 41 8.34 8.76 -17.65
CA ALA A 41 9.57 8.27 -17.03
C ALA A 41 10.09 9.25 -15.97
N SER A 42 10.11 10.54 -16.29
CA SER A 42 10.50 11.61 -15.35
C SER A 42 9.56 11.69 -14.15
N ALA A 43 8.24 11.59 -14.35
CA ALA A 43 7.24 11.62 -13.29
C ALA A 43 7.39 10.45 -12.31
N VAL A 44 7.80 9.27 -12.81
CA VAL A 44 8.06 8.06 -12.00
C VAL A 44 9.48 8.05 -11.40
N GLY A 45 10.30 9.08 -11.67
CA GLY A 45 11.68 9.16 -11.17
C GLY A 45 12.65 8.19 -11.84
N LEU A 46 12.36 7.79 -13.08
CA LEU A 46 13.21 6.90 -13.87
C LEU A 46 14.17 7.70 -14.75
N SER A 47 15.45 7.32 -14.74
CA SER A 47 16.47 7.92 -15.60
C SER A 47 16.37 7.51 -17.07
N SER A 48 15.52 6.54 -17.40
CA SER A 48 15.39 6.00 -18.77
C SER A 48 13.96 5.58 -19.09
N ARG A 49 13.56 5.80 -20.34
CA ARG A 49 12.26 5.40 -20.91
C ARG A 49 12.11 3.88 -21.06
N GLN A 50 13.17 3.10 -20.84
CA GLN A 50 13.20 1.67 -21.11
C GLN A 50 12.12 0.88 -20.34
N SER A 51 11.87 1.24 -19.08
CA SER A 51 10.82 0.58 -18.28
C SER A 51 9.42 0.96 -18.75
N ILE A 52 9.21 2.20 -19.18
CA ILE A 52 7.93 2.67 -19.73
C ILE A 52 7.63 1.95 -21.04
N TRP A 53 8.61 1.86 -21.95
CA TRP A 53 8.44 1.10 -23.19
C TRP A 53 8.12 -0.37 -22.92
N LYS A 54 8.80 -1.01 -21.97
CA LYS A 54 8.49 -2.40 -21.57
C LYS A 54 7.07 -2.54 -21.01
N PHE A 55 6.63 -1.61 -20.16
CA PHE A 55 5.27 -1.57 -19.63
C PHE A 55 4.22 -1.49 -20.76
N LEU A 56 4.40 -0.58 -21.71
CA LEU A 56 3.48 -0.34 -22.83
C LEU A 56 3.55 -1.39 -23.97
N THR A 57 4.47 -2.35 -23.86
CA THR A 57 4.63 -3.48 -24.78
C THR A 57 4.33 -4.83 -24.10
N GLY A 58 3.89 -4.83 -22.85
CA GLY A 58 3.60 -6.06 -22.10
C GLY A 58 4.85 -6.85 -21.72
N ARG A 59 6.04 -6.24 -21.75
CA ARG A 59 7.27 -6.90 -21.29
C ARG A 59 7.39 -6.81 -19.77
N PRO A 60 7.97 -7.84 -19.11
CA PRO A 60 8.12 -7.86 -17.68
C PRO A 60 9.05 -6.74 -17.17
N ILE A 61 8.59 -6.01 -16.14
CA ILE A 61 9.33 -4.99 -15.42
C ILE A 61 9.33 -5.26 -13.92
N LYS A 62 10.21 -4.60 -13.16
CA LYS A 62 10.25 -4.77 -11.69
C LYS A 62 8.92 -4.33 -11.08
N ARG A 63 8.40 -5.10 -10.12
CA ARG A 63 7.14 -4.82 -9.43
C ARG A 63 7.03 -3.40 -8.87
N GLN A 64 8.09 -2.90 -8.23
CA GLN A 64 8.10 -1.53 -7.69
C GLN A 64 7.83 -0.51 -8.80
N ILE A 65 8.54 -0.61 -9.92
CA ILE A 65 8.36 0.29 -11.06
C ILE A 65 6.94 0.15 -11.64
N PHE A 66 6.42 -1.07 -11.74
CA PHE A 66 5.06 -1.32 -12.20
C PHE A 66 4.01 -0.62 -11.31
N GLN A 67 4.15 -0.76 -9.99
CA GLN A 67 3.26 -0.13 -9.02
C GLN A 67 3.32 1.39 -9.09
N GLU A 68 4.52 1.98 -9.20
CA GLU A 68 4.68 3.43 -9.34
C GLU A 68 4.05 3.97 -10.62
N ILE A 69 4.18 3.24 -11.74
CA ILE A 69 3.52 3.61 -13.00
C ILE A 69 1.99 3.58 -12.83
N CYS A 70 1.44 2.50 -12.27
CA CYS A 70 -0.01 2.40 -12.01
C CYS A 70 -0.49 3.53 -11.10
N PHE A 71 0.24 3.83 -10.02
CA PHE A 71 -0.08 4.92 -9.11
C PHE A 71 -0.08 6.28 -9.82
N THR A 72 0.96 6.56 -10.60
CA THR A 72 1.12 7.83 -11.33
C THR A 72 0.04 8.00 -12.39
N LEU A 73 -0.38 6.92 -13.05
CA LEU A 73 -1.45 6.92 -14.04
C LEU A 73 -2.85 6.78 -13.43
N GLN A 74 -2.97 6.63 -12.11
CA GLN A 74 -4.22 6.38 -11.38
C GLN A 74 -4.98 5.15 -11.89
N LEU A 75 -4.23 4.09 -12.15
CA LEU A 75 -4.76 2.84 -12.66
C LEU A 75 -4.79 1.75 -11.58
N ASN A 76 -5.81 0.90 -11.63
CA ASN A 76 -5.91 -0.24 -10.74
C ASN A 76 -4.94 -1.35 -11.17
N LEU A 77 -4.10 -1.82 -10.25
CA LEU A 77 -3.09 -2.84 -10.54
C LEU A 77 -3.73 -4.16 -10.97
N GLU A 78 -4.84 -4.56 -10.35
CA GLU A 78 -5.47 -5.86 -10.58
C GLU A 78 -6.12 -5.97 -11.97
N GLU A 79 -6.54 -4.83 -12.53
CA GLU A 79 -7.16 -4.75 -13.86
C GLU A 79 -6.11 -4.79 -14.98
N ILE A 80 -4.89 -4.35 -14.69
CA ILE A 80 -3.84 -4.15 -15.70
C ILE A 80 -2.82 -5.28 -15.71
N VAL A 81 -2.61 -5.93 -14.58
CA VAL A 81 -1.59 -6.97 -14.46
C VAL A 81 -2.00 -8.23 -15.23
N ASN A 82 -1.03 -8.90 -15.84
CA ASN A 82 -1.26 -10.23 -16.37
C ASN A 82 -1.55 -11.21 -15.22
N LEU A 83 -2.73 -11.85 -15.24
CA LEU A 83 -3.19 -12.76 -14.19
C LEU A 83 -2.23 -13.93 -13.96
N GLN A 84 -1.52 -14.41 -14.98
CA GLN A 84 -0.55 -15.50 -14.82
C GLN A 84 0.65 -15.07 -13.94
N ASP A 85 1.12 -13.83 -14.13
CA ASP A 85 2.19 -13.26 -13.31
C ASP A 85 1.70 -12.95 -11.89
N TYR A 86 0.43 -12.55 -11.74
CA TYR A 86 -0.17 -12.21 -10.44
C TYR A 86 -0.47 -13.46 -9.60
N GLN A 87 -1.03 -14.51 -10.20
CA GLN A 87 -1.32 -15.79 -9.54
C GLN A 87 -0.05 -16.54 -9.13
N SER A 88 1.04 -16.37 -9.87
CA SER A 88 2.38 -16.86 -9.49
C SER A 88 2.96 -16.14 -8.26
N GLN A 89 2.33 -15.05 -7.81
CA GLN A 89 2.76 -14.23 -6.67
C GLN A 89 1.84 -14.35 -5.45
N SER A 90 0.57 -14.73 -5.64
CA SER A 90 -0.28 -15.13 -4.53
C SER A 90 0.25 -16.44 -3.93
N PRO A 91 0.28 -16.60 -2.58
CA PRO A 91 0.52 -17.90 -1.97
C PRO A 91 -0.59 -18.84 -2.46
N ASN A 92 -0.30 -19.62 -3.51
CA ASN A 92 -1.22 -20.61 -4.04
C ASN A 92 -1.57 -21.57 -2.88
N PRO A 93 -2.86 -21.84 -2.59
CA PRO A 93 -3.23 -22.84 -1.58
C PRO A 93 -2.66 -24.24 -1.88
N LEU A 94 -2.24 -24.54 -3.11
CA LEU A 94 -1.48 -25.76 -3.44
C LEU A 94 -0.05 -25.79 -2.88
N ASN A 95 0.54 -24.64 -2.52
CA ASN A 95 1.84 -24.59 -1.83
C ASN A 95 1.71 -24.92 -0.34
N ILE A 96 0.51 -24.78 0.24
CA ILE A 96 0.19 -25.21 1.61
C ILE A 96 0.31 -26.74 1.74
N ALA A 97 0.03 -27.49 0.68
CA ALA A 97 0.24 -28.95 0.72
C ALA A 97 1.72 -29.36 0.88
N LYS A 98 2.67 -28.48 0.53
CA LYS A 98 4.12 -28.73 0.66
C LYS A 98 4.71 -28.19 1.97
N ASN A 99 4.02 -27.29 2.67
CA ASN A 99 4.49 -26.69 3.92
C ASN A 99 3.88 -27.34 5.18
N SER A 100 3.10 -28.42 5.03
CA SER A 100 2.47 -29.15 6.14
C SER A 100 3.45 -29.51 7.25
N GLY A 101 4.71 -29.82 6.91
CA GLY A 101 5.76 -30.09 7.89
C GLY A 101 6.24 -28.85 8.64
N ILE A 102 6.31 -27.69 7.98
CA ILE A 102 6.75 -26.43 8.60
C ILE A 102 5.63 -25.88 9.47
N GLU A 103 4.39 -25.85 8.98
CA GLU A 103 3.24 -25.37 9.75
C GLU A 103 3.03 -26.23 11.00
N ALA A 104 3.15 -27.56 10.91
CA ALA A 104 3.09 -28.43 12.09
C ALA A 104 4.19 -28.11 13.11
N TRP A 105 5.40 -27.80 12.66
CA TRP A 105 6.50 -27.37 13.53
C TRP A 105 6.26 -26.00 14.15
N VAL A 106 5.71 -25.06 13.37
CA VAL A 106 5.38 -23.73 13.86
C VAL A 106 4.24 -23.80 14.89
N ASP A 107 3.23 -24.64 14.67
CA ASP A 107 2.12 -24.82 15.60
C ASP A 107 2.58 -25.47 16.90
N THR A 108 3.40 -26.52 16.83
CA THR A 108 4.01 -27.13 18.03
C THR A 108 4.86 -26.14 18.82
N MET A 109 5.67 -25.31 18.15
CA MET A 109 6.44 -24.27 18.84
C MET A 109 5.56 -23.15 19.41
N ARG A 110 4.49 -22.76 18.71
CA ARG A 110 3.53 -21.78 19.22
C ARG A 110 2.81 -22.30 20.46
N ASP A 111 2.45 -23.57 20.50
CA ASP A 111 1.84 -24.19 21.68
C ASP A 111 2.82 -24.27 22.85
N GLN A 112 4.08 -24.67 22.60
CA GLN A 112 5.12 -24.71 23.63
C GLN A 112 5.45 -23.33 24.21
N LEU A 113 5.40 -22.29 23.39
CA LEU A 113 5.75 -20.92 23.79
C LEU A 113 4.52 -20.06 24.09
N ARG A 114 3.31 -20.64 24.08
CA ARG A 114 2.04 -19.89 24.21
C ARG A 114 2.02 -19.04 25.48
N ASP A 115 2.43 -19.59 26.61
CA ASP A 115 2.43 -18.88 27.89
C ASP A 115 3.41 -17.70 27.89
N LEU A 116 4.59 -17.86 27.25
CA LEU A 116 5.57 -16.79 27.12
C LEU A 116 5.06 -15.68 26.19
N ILE A 117 4.43 -16.04 25.08
CA ILE A 117 3.81 -15.10 24.13
C ILE A 117 2.70 -14.31 24.84
N ILE A 118 1.80 -14.99 25.54
CA ILE A 118 0.70 -14.37 26.28
C ILE A 118 1.25 -13.42 27.35
N ASN A 119 2.24 -13.84 28.13
CA ASN A 119 2.79 -13.01 29.20
C ASN A 119 3.47 -11.73 28.66
N GLN A 120 4.21 -11.82 27.56
CA GLN A 120 4.85 -10.65 26.94
C GLN A 120 3.84 -9.73 26.24
N CYS A 121 2.86 -10.29 25.53
CA CYS A 121 1.90 -9.51 24.76
C CYS A 121 0.76 -8.93 25.62
N ASN A 122 0.28 -9.62 26.66
CA ASN A 122 -0.70 -9.05 27.60
C ASN A 122 -0.12 -7.89 28.41
N LYS A 123 1.19 -7.93 28.71
CA LYS A 123 1.86 -6.82 29.40
C LYS A 123 1.82 -5.54 28.56
N LEU A 124 1.88 -5.66 27.23
CA LEU A 124 1.75 -4.53 26.31
C LEU A 124 0.29 -4.07 26.14
N GLN A 125 -0.69 -4.98 26.09
CA GLN A 125 -2.11 -4.61 25.99
C GLN A 125 -2.61 -3.80 27.18
N SER A 126 -2.16 -4.11 28.40
CA SER A 126 -2.51 -3.32 29.59
C SER A 126 -1.92 -1.90 29.57
N CYS A 127 -0.73 -1.70 28.99
CA CYS A 127 -0.12 -0.36 28.88
C CYS A 127 -0.73 0.50 27.77
N PHE A 128 -1.30 -0.11 26.73
CA PHE A 128 -2.04 0.61 25.67
C PHE A 128 -3.48 0.93 26.05
N ASN A 129 -4.00 0.35 27.13
CA ASN A 129 -5.24 0.77 27.77
C ASN A 129 -5.00 2.04 28.60
N LEU A 130 -4.38 3.03 27.98
CA LEU A 130 -4.43 4.42 28.41
C LEU A 130 -5.91 4.79 28.32
N THR A 131 -6.60 4.71 29.46
CA THR A 131 -7.90 5.28 29.76
C THR A 131 -8.24 6.41 28.79
N GLN A 132 -8.87 6.05 27.67
CA GLN A 132 -9.29 7.03 26.69
C GLN A 132 -10.46 7.75 27.34
N PRO A 133 -10.34 9.04 27.69
CA PRO A 133 -11.48 9.75 28.25
C PRO A 133 -12.59 9.70 27.22
N SER A 134 -13.82 9.43 27.67
CA SER A 134 -14.99 9.43 26.80
C SER A 134 -15.00 10.72 25.98
N LEU A 135 -15.26 10.64 24.68
CA LEU A 135 -15.18 11.79 23.75
C LEU A 135 -15.95 13.03 24.23
N GLY A 136 -17.01 12.86 25.02
CA GLY A 136 -17.77 13.96 25.64
C GLY A 136 -17.04 14.76 26.73
N GLN A 137 -15.90 14.27 27.25
CA GLN A 137 -15.01 15.04 28.13
C GLN A 137 -13.91 15.79 27.36
N VAL A 138 -13.67 15.43 26.11
CA VAL A 138 -12.63 16.04 25.25
C VAL A 138 -13.23 17.10 24.33
N TYR A 139 -14.46 16.90 23.87
CA TYR A 139 -15.17 17.84 23.02
C TYR A 139 -16.24 18.59 23.82
N VAL A 140 -16.04 19.90 23.98
CA VAL A 140 -17.13 20.79 24.40
C VAL A 140 -18.08 20.95 23.23
N GLY A 141 -19.37 20.64 23.45
CA GLY A 141 -20.41 20.88 22.45
C GLY A 141 -20.41 22.35 22.04
N VAL A 142 -20.12 22.62 20.76
CA VAL A 142 -20.09 23.99 20.24
C VAL A 142 -21.54 24.48 20.16
N ASN A 143 -21.94 25.33 21.12
CA ASN A 143 -23.21 26.05 21.05
C ASN A 143 -23.09 27.19 20.03
N LEU A 144 -23.19 26.84 18.75
CA LEU A 144 -23.28 27.84 17.68
C LEU A 144 -24.67 28.50 17.75
N LEU A 145 -24.72 29.70 18.34
CA LEU A 145 -25.90 30.54 18.28
C LEU A 145 -26.13 30.96 16.81
N THR A 146 -27.15 30.39 16.19
CA THR A 146 -27.48 30.57 14.76
C THR A 146 -27.99 31.98 14.45
N LYS A 147 -28.31 32.79 15.47
CA LYS A 147 -28.81 34.17 15.30
C LYS A 147 -28.14 35.09 16.32
N PRO A 148 -27.54 36.22 15.89
CA PRO A 148 -27.11 37.24 16.84
C PRO A 148 -28.35 37.84 17.52
N GLN A 149 -28.38 37.83 18.85
CA GLN A 149 -29.54 38.31 19.64
C GLN A 149 -29.77 39.82 19.55
N HIS A 150 -28.83 40.58 19.00
CA HIS A 150 -28.99 42.02 18.79
C HIS A 150 -28.07 42.47 17.65
N GLN A 151 -28.63 43.20 16.67
CA GLN A 151 -27.85 43.90 15.65
C GLN A 151 -27.59 45.32 16.17
N ILE A 152 -26.40 45.58 16.70
CA ILE A 152 -25.96 46.96 16.97
C ILE A 152 -25.41 47.53 15.68
N TRP A 153 -26.10 48.51 15.11
CA TRP A 153 -25.60 49.30 13.99
C TRP A 153 -24.71 50.40 14.55
N TYR A 154 -23.40 50.28 14.35
CA TYR A 154 -22.49 51.42 14.57
C TYR A 154 -22.65 52.38 13.38
N GLN A 155 -23.24 53.55 13.62
CA GLN A 155 -23.20 54.64 12.63
C GLN A 155 -21.77 55.17 12.56
N ILE A 156 -21.13 54.92 11.42
CA ILE A 156 -19.82 55.48 11.11
C ILE A 156 -20.05 56.92 10.65
N ASN A 157 -19.87 57.88 11.56
CA ASN A 157 -19.89 59.29 11.19
C ASN A 157 -18.58 59.62 10.47
N THR A 158 -18.63 59.76 9.16
CA THR A 158 -17.53 60.31 8.35
C THR A 158 -17.65 61.83 8.37
N SER A 159 -16.74 62.51 9.08
CA SER A 159 -16.45 63.94 8.89
C SER A 159 -15.51 64.16 7.72
#